data_AF-A0A968HB88-F1
#
_entry.id   AF-A0A968HB88-F1
#
_cell.length_a   1.000
_cell.length_b   1.000
_cell.length_c   1.000
_cell.angle_alpha   90.00
_cell.angle_beta   90.00
_cell.angle_gamma   90.00
#
_symmetry.space_group_name_H-M   'P 1'
#
loop_
_entity.id
_entity.type
_entity.pdbx_description
1 polymer ?
#
loop_
_entity_poly.entity_id
_entity_poly.type
_entity_poly.pdbx_seq_one_letter_code
_entity_poly.pdbx_strand_id
1 'polypeptide(L)'
;MKKNALLTALVLLAVSGLLLHYRIHPFLVPDRLHPYISVFDGSKLPATLLPLIDVIVVTALFLQRKTAAYGYLLNGVLVIYGTIFMAHFSLAEIVAKNIPFPAMLLKSTLPDIGIAWADFFVGKALYDLYLKGEA
;
A
#
# COMPACT_ATOMS: atom_id res chain seq x y z
N MET A 1 18.47 11.16 10.59
CA MET A 1 18.58 10.17 9.49
C MET A 1 18.75 10.93 8.18
N LYS A 2 19.49 10.40 7.20
CA LYS A 2 19.67 11.10 5.90
C LYS A 2 18.37 11.03 5.08
N LYS A 3 17.95 12.15 4.48
CA LYS A 3 16.77 12.26 3.58
C LYS A 3 16.66 11.08 2.61
N ASN A 4 17.75 10.77 1.91
CA ASN A 4 17.76 9.72 0.88
C ASN A 4 17.43 8.34 1.43
N ALA A 5 17.85 8.03 2.67
CA ALA A 5 17.53 6.75 3.29
C ALA A 5 16.03 6.62 3.61
N LEU A 6 15.40 7.71 4.07
CA LEU A 6 13.95 7.75 4.30
C LEU A 6 13.17 7.67 2.98
N LEU A 7 13.63 8.37 1.94
CA LEU A 7 13.02 8.30 0.62
C LEU A 7 13.12 6.87 0.04
N THR A 8 14.29 6.22 0.15
CA THR A 8 14.46 4.84 -0.28
C THR A 8 13.56 3.89 0.50
N ALA A 9 13.46 4.06 1.83
CA ALA A 9 12.56 3.24 2.65
C ALA A 9 11.10 3.42 2.24
N LEU A 10 10.65 4.66 2.00
CA LEU A 10 9.31 4.98 1.51
C LEU A 10 9.03 4.27 0.18
N VAL A 11 9.93 4.40 -0.81
CA VAL A 11 9.77 3.75 -2.12
C VAL A 11 9.71 2.23 -1.98
N LEU A 12 10.57 1.63 -1.16
CA LEU A 12 10.58 0.18 -0.97
C LEU A 12 9.29 -0.32 -0.31
N LEU A 13 8.76 0.42 0.67
CA LEU A 13 7.50 0.08 1.35
C LEU A 13 6.31 0.22 0.40
N ALA A 14 6.19 1.35 -0.32
CA ALA A 14 5.15 1.56 -1.32
C ALA A 14 5.18 0.50 -2.43
N VAL A 15 6.36 0.17 -2.97
CA VAL A 15 6.52 -0.89 -4.00
C VAL A 15 6.15 -2.25 -3.42
N SER A 16 6.55 -2.55 -2.18
CA SER A 16 6.17 -3.79 -1.51
C SER A 16 4.65 -3.90 -1.34
N GLY A 17 4.00 -2.79 -0.96
CA GLY A 17 2.54 -2.69 -0.88
C GLY A 17 1.85 -2.94 -2.23
N LEU A 18 2.37 -2.35 -3.31
CA LEU A 18 1.86 -2.57 -4.66
C LEU A 18 1.99 -4.04 -5.11
N LEU A 19 3.16 -4.65 -4.89
CA LEU A 19 3.40 -6.05 -5.23
C LEU A 19 2.54 -7.00 -4.40
N LEU A 20 2.32 -6.69 -3.13
CA LEU A 20 1.42 -7.42 -2.25
C LEU A 20 -0.03 -7.35 -2.75
N HIS A 21 -0.49 -6.17 -3.16
CA HIS A 21 -1.81 -6.01 -3.77
C HIS A 21 -1.93 -6.81 -5.08
N TYR A 22 -0.92 -6.79 -5.95
CA TYR A 22 -0.93 -7.61 -7.16
C TYR A 22 -0.95 -9.11 -6.86
N ARG A 23 -0.27 -9.55 -5.80
CA ARG A 23 -0.29 -10.95 -5.34
C ARG A 23 -1.67 -11.39 -4.85
N ILE A 24 -2.40 -10.53 -4.15
CA ILE A 24 -3.73 -10.82 -3.59
C ILE A 24 -4.82 -10.66 -4.66
N HIS A 25 -4.70 -9.63 -5.50
CA HIS A 25 -5.64 -9.27 -6.56
C HIS A 25 -4.97 -9.22 -7.94
N PRO A 26 -4.51 -10.35 -8.49
CA PRO A 26 -3.88 -10.38 -9.80
C PRO A 26 -4.92 -10.04 -10.87
N PHE A 27 -4.72 -8.94 -11.59
CA PHE A 27 -5.55 -8.55 -12.75
C PHE A 27 -5.05 -9.17 -14.06
N LEU A 28 -3.90 -9.85 -14.05
CA LEU A 28 -3.49 -10.77 -15.12
C LEU A 28 -3.61 -12.18 -14.55
N VAL A 29 -4.62 -12.91 -15.01
CA VAL A 29 -4.95 -14.25 -14.52
C VAL A 29 -4.76 -15.28 -15.63
N PRO A 30 -4.33 -16.51 -15.31
CA PRO A 30 -4.24 -17.57 -16.33
C PRO A 30 -5.61 -17.88 -16.92
N ASP A 31 -5.67 -18.10 -18.23
CA ASP A 31 -6.87 -18.61 -18.89
C ASP A 31 -7.24 -19.98 -18.30
N ARG A 32 -8.54 -20.20 -18.10
CA ARG A 32 -9.08 -21.47 -17.59
C ARG A 32 -8.85 -22.62 -18.57
N LEU A 33 -8.87 -22.33 -19.86
CA LEU A 33 -8.69 -23.34 -20.92
C LEU A 33 -7.21 -23.49 -21.31
N HIS A 34 -6.42 -22.42 -21.24
CA HIS A 34 -5.01 -22.41 -21.63
C HIS A 34 -4.14 -21.74 -20.55
N PRO A 35 -3.74 -22.47 -19.49
CA PRO A 35 -3.08 -21.87 -18.32
C PRO A 35 -1.76 -21.14 -18.58
N TYR A 36 -1.14 -21.35 -19.74
CA TYR A 36 0.08 -20.67 -20.21
C TYR A 36 -0.19 -19.29 -20.82
N ILE A 37 -1.46 -18.91 -21.03
CA ILE A 37 -1.88 -17.61 -21.55
C ILE A 37 -2.48 -16.81 -20.40
N SER A 38 -2.02 -15.58 -20.20
CA SER A 38 -2.62 -14.64 -19.24
C SER A 38 -3.69 -13.79 -19.90
N VAL A 39 -4.82 -13.63 -19.22
CA VAL A 39 -5.96 -12.81 -19.63
C VAL A 39 -6.16 -11.69 -18.61
N PHE A 40 -6.60 -10.53 -19.08
CA PHE A 40 -6.85 -9.37 -18.24
C PHE A 40 -8.22 -9.45 -17.55
N ASP A 41 -8.22 -9.38 -16.21
CA ASP A 41 -9.41 -9.30 -15.35
C ASP A 41 -9.53 -7.89 -14.77
N GLY A 42 -10.30 -7.04 -15.46
CA GLY A 42 -10.50 -5.64 -15.09
C GLY A 42 -11.21 -5.45 -13.74
N SER A 43 -11.89 -6.47 -13.20
CA SER A 43 -12.57 -6.36 -11.91
C SER A 43 -11.61 -6.20 -10.73
N LYS A 44 -10.36 -6.67 -10.89
CA LYS A 44 -9.33 -6.63 -9.86
C LYS A 44 -8.38 -5.44 -10.00
N LEU A 45 -8.38 -4.77 -11.15
CA LEU A 45 -7.54 -3.60 -11.39
C LEU A 45 -7.75 -2.50 -10.33
N PRO A 46 -8.97 -2.15 -9.88
CA PRO A 46 -9.17 -1.07 -8.91
C PRO A 46 -8.39 -1.25 -7.60
N ALA A 47 -8.18 -2.50 -7.17
CA ALA A 47 -7.41 -2.81 -5.97
C ALA A 47 -5.94 -2.38 -6.06
N THR A 48 -5.40 -2.17 -7.27
CA THR A 48 -4.00 -1.77 -7.49
C THR A 48 -3.81 -0.27 -7.67
N LEU A 49 -4.89 0.51 -7.85
CA LEU A 49 -4.78 1.93 -8.15
C LEU A 49 -4.25 2.76 -6.96
N LEU A 50 -4.74 2.51 -5.75
CA LEU A 50 -4.29 3.23 -4.55
C LEU A 50 -2.80 3.01 -4.24
N PRO A 51 -2.27 1.77 -4.18
CA PRO A 51 -0.84 1.57 -3.97
C PRO A 51 0.00 2.05 -5.16
N LEU A 52 -0.54 2.08 -6.39
CA LEU A 52 0.17 2.67 -7.53
C LEU A 52 0.29 4.19 -7.38
N ILE A 53 -0.77 4.86 -6.94
CA ILE A 53 -0.74 6.30 -6.61
C ILE A 53 0.29 6.56 -5.50
N ASP A 54 0.38 5.69 -4.50
CA ASP A 54 1.39 5.81 -3.44
C ASP A 54 2.81 5.73 -4.01
N VAL A 55 3.12 4.67 -4.76
CA VAL A 55 4.44 4.47 -5.37
C VAL A 55 4.87 5.65 -6.24
N ILE A 56 3.96 6.17 -7.07
CA ILE A 56 4.30 7.20 -8.05
C ILE A 56 4.14 8.61 -7.47
N VAL A 57 2.93 8.95 -7.03
CA VAL A 57 2.54 10.32 -6.69
C VAL A 57 3.09 10.71 -5.33
N VAL A 58 2.93 9.87 -4.30
CA VAL A 58 3.43 10.19 -2.95
C VAL A 58 4.95 10.30 -2.98
N THR A 59 5.64 9.34 -3.60
CA THR A 59 7.09 9.42 -3.81
C THR A 59 7.50 10.71 -4.50
N ALA A 60 6.86 11.07 -5.63
CA ALA A 60 7.18 12.28 -6.37
C ALA A 60 6.98 13.55 -5.53
N LEU A 61 5.91 13.63 -4.74
CA LEU A 61 5.65 14.75 -3.84
C LEU A 61 6.70 14.88 -2.73
N PHE A 62 7.29 13.76 -2.30
CA PHE A 62 8.37 13.76 -1.31
C PHE A 62 9.77 14.02 -1.89
N LEU A 63 9.95 14.10 -3.22
CA LEU A 63 11.22 14.48 -3.82
C LEU A 63 11.58 15.95 -3.57
N GLN A 64 10.57 16.82 -3.47
CA GLN A 64 10.74 18.26 -3.30
C GLN A 64 10.16 18.75 -1.98
N ARG A 65 10.90 19.64 -1.29
CA ARG A 65 10.46 20.26 -0.03
C ARG A 65 9.12 20.99 -0.15
N LYS A 66 8.90 21.66 -1.30
CA LYS A 66 7.69 22.46 -1.55
C LYS A 66 6.41 21.62 -1.59
N THR A 67 6.53 20.35 -1.97
CA THR A 67 5.40 19.42 -2.13
C THR A 67 5.28 18.39 -1.01
N ALA A 68 6.23 18.38 -0.07
CA ALA A 68 6.29 17.40 1.02
C ALA A 68 5.03 17.41 1.91
N ALA A 69 4.40 18.58 2.11
CA ALA A 69 3.14 18.68 2.85
C ALA A 69 2.00 17.93 2.15
N TYR A 70 1.91 18.04 0.81
CA TYR A 70 0.93 17.30 0.01
C TYR A 70 1.25 15.81 -0.01
N GLY A 71 2.54 15.44 -0.08
CA GLY A 71 2.98 14.05 0.02
C GLY A 71 2.55 13.41 1.33
N TYR A 72 2.77 14.10 2.45
CA TYR A 72 2.35 13.66 3.77
C TYR A 72 0.83 13.53 3.91
N LEU A 73 0.08 14.53 3.42
CA LEU A 73 -1.38 14.50 3.46
C LEU A 73 -1.94 13.34 2.62
N LEU A 74 -1.45 13.18 1.38
CA LEU A 74 -1.90 12.12 0.48
C LEU A 74 -1.55 10.74 1.05
N ASN A 75 -0.33 10.55 1.56
CA ASN A 75 0.07 9.30 2.20
C ASN A 75 -0.87 8.96 3.38
N GLY A 76 -1.17 9.93 4.25
CA GLY A 76 -2.13 9.78 5.35
C GLY A 76 -3.54 9.38 4.87
N VAL A 77 -4.03 10.01 3.81
CA VAL A 77 -5.32 9.65 3.21
C VAL A 77 -5.31 8.21 2.68
N LEU A 78 -4.26 7.82 1.96
CA LEU A 78 -4.12 6.47 1.38
C LEU A 78 -4.08 5.38 2.47
N VAL A 79 -3.31 5.57 3.56
CA VAL A 79 -3.26 4.57 4.64
C VAL A 79 -4.60 4.44 5.37
N ILE A 80 -5.34 5.53 5.55
CA ILE A 80 -6.67 5.50 6.19
C ILE A 80 -7.66 4.75 5.30
N TYR A 81 -7.79 5.12 4.02
CA TYR A 81 -8.68 4.42 3.10
C TYR A 81 -8.28 2.96 2.91
N GLY A 82 -6.97 2.69 2.75
CA GLY A 82 -6.42 1.34 2.67
C GLY A 82 -6.80 0.51 3.89
N THR A 83 -6.65 1.05 5.10
CA THR A 83 -7.05 0.38 6.34
C THR A 83 -8.54 0.02 6.35
N ILE A 84 -9.41 0.95 5.96
CA ILE A 84 -10.86 0.72 5.91
C ILE A 84 -11.20 -0.40 4.91
N PHE A 85 -10.67 -0.33 3.69
CA PHE A 85 -10.95 -1.33 2.65
C PHE A 85 -10.40 -2.71 3.00
N MET A 86 -9.17 -2.77 3.52
CA MET A 86 -8.53 -4.02 3.97
C MET A 86 -9.26 -4.63 5.16
N ALA A 87 -9.68 -3.82 6.14
CA ALA A 87 -10.47 -4.29 7.27
C ALA A 87 -11.83 -4.84 6.81
N HIS A 88 -12.52 -4.14 5.90
CA HIS A 88 -13.78 -4.61 5.32
C HIS A 88 -13.59 -5.94 4.57
N PHE A 89 -12.57 -6.04 3.72
CA PHE A 89 -12.23 -7.27 3.00
C PHE A 89 -11.95 -8.43 3.96
N SER A 90 -11.14 -8.20 5.00
CA SER A 90 -10.84 -9.20 6.02
C SER A 90 -12.10 -9.69 6.73
N LEU A 91 -12.99 -8.80 7.16
CA LEU A 91 -14.24 -9.17 7.81
C LEU A 91 -15.13 -10.01 6.88
N ALA A 92 -15.26 -9.61 5.61
CA ALA A 92 -16.04 -10.36 4.63
C ALA A 92 -15.48 -11.77 4.41
N GLU A 93 -14.15 -11.89 4.28
CA GLU A 93 -13.46 -13.17 4.10
C GLU A 93 -13.56 -14.08 5.32
N ILE A 94 -13.45 -13.54 6.54
CA ILE A 94 -13.60 -14.29 7.79
C ILE A 94 -14.99 -14.90 7.89
N VAL A 95 -16.03 -14.10 7.60
CA VAL A 95 -17.43 -14.56 7.61
C VAL A 95 -17.66 -15.61 6.53
N ALA A 96 -17.16 -15.38 5.30
CA ALA A 96 -17.35 -16.31 4.19
C ALA A 96 -16.64 -17.65 4.41
N LYS A 97 -15.47 -17.66 5.07
CA LYS A 97 -14.62 -18.85 5.22
C LYS A 97 -14.65 -19.47 6.62
N ASN A 98 -15.47 -18.95 7.55
CA ASN A 98 -15.55 -19.39 8.95
C ASN A 98 -14.17 -19.52 9.62
N ILE A 99 -13.32 -18.51 9.42
CA ILE A 99 -11.93 -18.54 9.94
C ILE A 99 -11.97 -18.41 11.47
N PRO A 100 -11.32 -19.31 12.23
CA PRO A 100 -11.28 -19.20 13.69
C PRO A 100 -10.48 -17.98 14.14
N PHE A 101 -10.95 -17.33 15.21
CA PHE A 101 -10.41 -16.04 15.70
C PHE A 101 -8.87 -16.01 15.87
N PRO A 102 -8.19 -17.03 16.42
CA PRO A 102 -6.74 -17.01 16.55
C PRO A 102 -5.99 -16.96 15.21
N ALA A 103 -6.58 -17.54 14.16
CA ALA A 103 -5.98 -17.52 12.83
C ALA A 103 -6.17 -16.17 12.11
N MET A 104 -7.07 -15.31 12.59
CA MET A 104 -7.33 -14.00 11.99
C MET A 104 -6.10 -13.09 12.02
N LEU A 105 -5.25 -13.19 13.04
CA LEU A 105 -4.08 -12.33 13.17
C LEU A 105 -3.12 -12.44 11.97
N LEU A 106 -2.94 -13.66 11.45
CA LEU A 106 -2.00 -13.95 10.36
C LEU A 106 -2.67 -14.22 9.01
N LYS A 107 -3.98 -14.52 8.99
CA LYS A 107 -4.75 -14.80 7.76
C LYS A 107 -5.63 -13.64 7.30
N SER A 108 -5.67 -12.53 8.04
CA SER A 108 -6.29 -11.28 7.61
C SER A 108 -5.25 -10.36 6.96
N THR A 109 -5.71 -9.21 6.47
CA THR A 109 -4.87 -8.13 5.96
C THR A 109 -4.26 -7.27 7.08
N LEU A 110 -4.31 -7.70 8.35
CA LEU A 110 -3.72 -6.95 9.46
C LEU A 110 -2.20 -6.74 9.30
N PRO A 111 -1.39 -7.72 8.87
CA PRO A 111 0.02 -7.49 8.57
C PRO A 111 0.21 -6.47 7.44
N ASP A 112 -0.65 -6.52 6.43
CA ASP A 112 -0.62 -5.62 5.27
C ASP A 112 -0.93 -4.16 5.68
N ILE A 113 -1.91 -3.98 6.58
CA ILE A 113 -2.21 -2.71 7.24
C ILE A 113 -0.97 -2.21 7.99
N GLY A 114 -0.27 -3.08 8.72
CA GLY A 114 0.97 -2.73 9.42
C GLY A 114 2.06 -2.17 8.49
N ILE A 115 2.20 -2.73 7.28
CA ILE A 115 3.14 -2.23 6.26
C ILE A 115 2.71 -0.83 5.78
N ALA A 116 1.43 -0.62 5.52
CA ALA A 116 0.92 0.70 5.09
C ALA A 116 1.13 1.78 6.16
N TRP A 117 0.97 1.43 7.44
CA TRP A 117 1.28 2.35 8.55
C TRP A 117 2.79 2.59 8.71
N ALA A 118 3.63 1.58 8.47
CA ALA A 118 5.07 1.77 8.45
C ALA A 118 5.49 2.78 7.36
N ASP A 119 4.91 2.67 6.17
CA ASP A 119 5.12 3.63 5.07
C ASP A 119 4.73 5.05 5.50
N PHE A 120 3.53 5.21 6.07
CA PHE A 120 3.06 6.51 6.58
C PHE A 120 4.01 7.12 7.62
N PHE A 121 4.51 6.34 8.57
CA PHE A 121 5.43 6.85 9.59
C PHE A 121 6.79 7.23 9.01
N VAL A 122 7.26 6.55 7.96
CA VAL A 122 8.44 6.98 7.20
C VAL A 122 8.16 8.30 6.47
N GLY A 123 6.99 8.44 5.84
CA GLY A 123 6.53 9.68 5.22
C GLY A 123 6.44 10.84 6.23
N LYS A 124 5.94 10.58 7.44
CA LYS A 124 5.92 11.55 8.54
C LYS A 124 7.34 11.98 8.93
N ALA A 125 8.25 11.03 9.12
CA ALA A 125 9.64 11.34 9.47
C ALA A 125 10.32 12.19 8.39
N LEU A 126 10.04 11.90 7.11
CA LEU A 126 10.54 12.67 5.97
C LEU A 126 9.95 14.09 5.93
N TYR A 127 8.65 14.23 6.20
CA TYR A 127 7.99 15.52 6.32
C TYR A 127 8.55 16.38 7.46
N ASP A 128 8.74 15.80 8.64
CA ASP A 128 9.32 16.48 9.80
C ASP A 128 10.74 16.98 9.50
N LEU A 129 11.53 16.21 8.75
CA LEU A 129 12.87 16.59 8.28
C LEU A 129 12.81 17.83 7.35
N TYR A 130 11.86 17.84 6.41
CA TYR A 130 11.64 18.98 5.51
C TYR A 130 11.17 20.24 6.24
N LEU A 131 10.33 20.11 7.26
CA LEU A 131 9.88 21.24 8.09
C LEU A 131 11.04 21.85 8.86
N LYS A 132 11.88 21.02 9.48
CA LYS A 132 13.06 21.47 10.24
C LYS A 132 14.17 22.07 9.37
N GLY A 133 14.10 21.90 8.05
CA GLY A 133 15.14 22.36 7.12
C GLY A 133 16.41 21.51 7.15
N GLU A 134 16.31 20.28 7.65
CA GLU A 134 17.40 19.31 7.80
C GLU A 134 17.49 18.33 6.60
N ALA A 135 16.67 18.57 5.57
CA ALA A 135 16.46 17.70 4.42
C ALA A 135 17.18 18.15 3.15
#